data_AF-A0A0N0S1W0-F1
#
_entry.id   AF-A0A0N0S1W0-F1
#
_cell.length_a   1.000
_cell.length_b   1.000
_cell.length_c   1.000
_cell.angle_alpha   90.00
_cell.angle_beta   90.00
_cell.angle_gamma   90.00
#
_symmetry.space_group_name_H-M   'P 1'
#
loop_
_entity.id
_entity.type
_entity.pdbx_description
1 polymer ?
#
loop_
_entity_poly.entity_id
_entity_poly.type
_entity_poly.pdbx_seq_one_letter_code
_entity_poly.pdbx_strand_id
1 'polypeptide(L)' 'MPISIKLKEILKERDLSQRELARMTGLRPNTISHLCSDNVDRVYLSTLETVCKVLDIDIQELIEVK' A
#
# COMPACT_ATOMS: atom_id res chain seq x y z
N MET A 1 0.26 -8.08 15.63
CA MET A 1 0.48 -9.00 14.48
C MET A 1 1.92 -8.84 14.05
N PRO A 2 2.63 -9.93 13.73
CA PRO A 2 4.04 -9.83 13.37
C PRO A 2 4.25 -9.23 11.98
N ILE A 3 3.23 -8.99 11.15
CA ILE A 3 3.40 -8.43 9.79
C ILE A 3 2.46 -7.23 9.60
N SER A 4 2.96 -6.13 9.05
CA SER A 4 2.19 -4.92 8.71
C SER A 4 2.56 -4.34 7.35
N ILE A 5 1.62 -3.58 6.76
CA ILE A 5 1.82 -2.85 5.50
C ILE A 5 2.14 -1.40 5.80
N LYS A 6 3.25 -0.90 5.25
CA LYS A 6 3.79 0.46 5.48
C LYS A 6 3.27 1.52 4.51
N LEU A 7 2.20 1.22 3.76
CA LEU A 7 1.73 2.07 2.67
C LEU A 7 1.40 3.48 3.15
N LYS A 8 0.82 3.62 4.35
CA LYS A 8 0.47 4.93 4.92
C LYS A 8 1.69 5.80 5.16
N GLU A 9 2.81 5.22 5.62
CA GLU A 9 4.06 5.96 5.82
C GLU A 9 4.69 6.36 4.49
N ILE A 10 4.78 5.42 3.54
CA ILE A 10 5.33 5.66 2.20
C ILE A 10 4.59 6.80 1.49
N LEU A 11 3.25 6.81 1.57
CA LEU A 11 2.44 7.88 1.00
C LEU A 11 2.73 9.24 1.63
N LYS A 12 2.91 9.28 2.95
CA LYS A 12 3.24 10.51 3.68
C LYS A 12 4.63 11.03 3.34
N GLU A 13 5.62 10.15 3.22
CA GLU A 13 7.00 10.50 2.85
C GLU A 13 7.08 11.07 1.42
N ARG A 14 6.19 10.64 0.54
CA ARG A 14 6.11 11.08 -0.87
C ARG A 14 5.12 12.20 -1.14
N ASP A 15 4.50 12.78 -0.11
CA ASP A 15 3.42 13.77 -0.22
C ASP A 15 2.30 13.36 -1.20
N LEU A 16 1.95 12.06 -1.19
CA LEU A 16 0.97 11.47 -2.11
C LEU A 16 -0.31 11.11 -1.38
N SER A 17 -1.47 11.56 -1.88
CA SER A 17 -2.75 11.20 -1.28
C SER A 17 -3.20 9.79 -1.68
N GLN A 18 -4.02 9.15 -0.83
CA GLN A 18 -4.66 7.87 -1.16
C GLN A 18 -5.52 7.95 -2.44
N ARG A 19 -6.12 9.11 -2.72
CA ARG A 19 -6.91 9.35 -3.94
C ARG A 19 -6.03 9.40 -5.18
N GLU A 20 -4.85 9.97 -5.09
CA GLU A 20 -3.87 9.95 -6.19
C GLU A 20 -3.38 8.54 -6.44
N LEU A 21 -3.00 7.81 -5.39
CA LEU A 21 -2.57 6.42 -5.55
C LEU A 21 -3.67 5.55 -6.17
N ALA A 22 -4.94 5.71 -5.74
CA ALA A 22 -6.07 4.99 -6.35
C ALA A 22 -6.21 5.28 -7.86
N ARG A 23 -6.00 6.54 -8.28
CA ARG A 23 -6.01 6.92 -9.70
C ARG A 23 -4.81 6.33 -10.46
N MET A 24 -3.61 6.35 -9.88
CA MET A 24 -2.39 5.85 -10.53
C MET A 24 -2.39 4.32 -10.66
N THR A 25 -2.90 3.61 -9.65
CA THR A 25 -2.98 2.14 -9.62
C THR A 25 -4.21 1.57 -10.31
N GLY A 26 -5.24 2.39 -10.54
CA GLY A 26 -6.55 1.92 -10.99
C GLY A 26 -7.31 1.08 -9.93
N LEU A 27 -6.78 0.98 -8.71
CA LEU A 27 -7.43 0.26 -7.61
C LEU A 27 -8.58 1.08 -7.03
N ARG A 28 -9.58 0.39 -6.47
CA ARG A 28 -10.70 1.06 -5.80
C ARG A 28 -10.17 1.85 -4.59
N PRO A 29 -10.69 3.06 -4.30
CA PRO A 29 -10.29 3.84 -3.13
C PRO A 29 -10.37 3.04 -1.82
N ASN A 30 -11.37 2.18 -1.65
CA ASN A 30 -11.51 1.32 -0.48
C ASN A 30 -10.36 0.30 -0.35
N THR A 31 -9.80 -0.18 -1.46
CA THR A 31 -8.62 -1.07 -1.44
C THR A 31 -7.41 -0.32 -0.93
N ILE A 32 -7.16 0.90 -1.41
CA ILE A 32 -6.05 1.75 -0.93
C ILE A 32 -6.25 2.10 0.54
N SER A 33 -7.47 2.48 0.93
CA SER A 33 -7.81 2.80 2.33
C SER A 33 -7.60 1.60 3.25
N HIS A 34 -7.95 0.39 2.81
CA HIS A 34 -7.73 -0.84 3.57
C HIS A 34 -6.23 -1.09 3.75
N LEU A 35 -5.42 -0.98 2.68
CA LEU A 35 -3.96 -1.14 2.74
C LEU A 35 -3.26 -0.11 3.64
N CYS A 36 -3.86 1.06 3.85
CA CYS A 36 -3.35 2.09 4.76
C CYS A 36 -3.84 1.94 6.21
N SER A 37 -4.65 0.92 6.50
CA SER A 37 -5.18 0.68 7.85
C SER A 37 -4.28 -0.24 8.66
N ASP A 38 -4.38 -0.14 9.98
CA ASP A 38 -3.60 -0.98 10.90
C ASP A 38 -4.10 -2.44 10.97
N ASN A 39 -5.23 -2.76 10.31
CA ASN A 39 -5.95 -4.03 10.44
C ASN A 39 -5.99 -4.86 9.16
N VAL A 40 -4.94 -4.80 8.34
CA VAL A 40 -4.87 -5.64 7.13
C VAL A 40 -4.60 -7.09 7.51
N ASP A 41 -5.61 -7.95 7.38
CA ASP A 41 -5.50 -9.39 7.61
C ASP A 41 -5.23 -10.17 6.31
N ARG A 42 -5.69 -9.65 5.17
CA ARG A 42 -5.55 -10.26 3.85
C ARG A 42 -5.34 -9.22 2.75
N VAL A 43 -4.48 -9.57 1.80
CA VAL A 43 -4.25 -8.80 0.58
C VAL A 43 -3.89 -9.76 -0.56
N TYR A 44 -4.35 -9.46 -1.77
CA TYR A 44 -3.95 -10.20 -2.97
C TYR A 44 -2.55 -9.79 -3.42
N LEU A 45 -1.74 -10.76 -3.86
CA LEU A 45 -0.40 -10.49 -4.39
C LEU A 45 -0.42 -9.52 -5.57
N SER A 46 -1.42 -9.62 -6.46
CA SER A 46 -1.60 -8.70 -7.58
C SER A 46 -1.82 -7.25 -7.15
N THR A 47 -2.49 -7.04 -6.01
CA THR A 47 -2.65 -5.71 -5.42
C THR A 47 -1.30 -5.16 -4.96
N LEU A 48 -0.50 -5.98 -4.25
CA LEU A 48 0.83 -5.59 -3.79
C LEU A 48 1.77 -5.29 -4.98
N GLU A 49 1.78 -6.17 -5.98
CA GLU A 49 2.56 -5.99 -7.21
C GLU A 49 2.20 -4.67 -7.91
N THR A 50 0.90 -4.36 -8.03
CA THR A 50 0.43 -3.12 -8.66
C THR A 50 0.92 -1.89 -7.88
N VAL A 51 0.79 -1.91 -6.55
CA VAL A 51 1.24 -0.81 -5.69
C VAL A 51 2.75 -0.63 -5.77
N CYS A 52 3.54 -1.71 -5.68
CA CYS A 52 5.00 -1.69 -5.81
C CYS A 52 5.43 -1.11 -7.16
N LYS A 53 4.83 -1.56 -8.27
CA LYS A 53 5.14 -1.05 -9.63
C LYS A 53 4.84 0.43 -9.78
N VAL A 54 3.70 0.89 -9.25
CA VAL A 54 3.27 2.29 -9.39
C VAL A 54 4.07 3.23 -8.49
N LEU A 55 4.47 2.76 -7.32
CA LEU A 55 5.31 3.52 -6.41
C LEU A 55 6.81 3.37 -6.71
N ASP A 56 7.20 2.49 -7.63
CA ASP A 56 8.59 2.17 -7.93
C ASP A 56 9.36 1.81 -6.64
N ILE A 57 8.86 0.80 -5.93
CA ILE A 57 9.45 0.26 -4.69
C ILE A 57 9.48 -1.27 -4.70
N ASP A 58 10.37 -1.83 -3.91
CA ASP A 58 10.40 -3.26 -3.63
C ASP A 58 9.37 -3.67 -2.56
N ILE A 59 8.96 -4.93 -2.58
CA ILE A 59 7.99 -5.48 -1.62
C ILE A 59 8.44 -5.38 -0.15
N GLN A 60 9.75 -5.41 0.06
CA GLN A 60 10.43 -5.30 1.37
C GLN A 60 10.38 -3.88 1.94
N GLU A 61 10.09 -2.87 1.12
CA GLU A 61 9.79 -1.51 1.59
C GLU A 61 8.31 -1.40 2.01
N LEU A 62 7.43 -2.13 1.33
CA LEU A 62 5.98 -2.07 1.55
C LEU A 62 5.51 -2.90 2.76
N ILE A 63 6.22 -3.98 3.11
CA ILE A 63 5.85 -4.91 4.18
C ILE A 63 6.97 -4.98 5.22
N GLU A 64 6.60 -4.94 6.50
CA GLU A 64 7.53 -5.16 7.61
C GLU A 64 7.09 -6.32 8.50
N VAL A 65 8.08 -6.92 9.18
CA VAL A 65 7.85 -7.89 10.24
C VAL A 65 8.26 -7.27 11.58
N LYS A 66 7.36 -7.25 12.57
CA LYS A 66 7.60 -6.78 13.95
C LYS A 66 7.94 -7.92 14.90
#